data_AF-A0A6L4NBI7-F1
#
_entry.id   AF-A0A6L4NBI7-F1
#
_cell.length_a   1.000
_cell.length_b   1.000
_cell.length_c   1.000
_cell.angle_alpha   90.00
_cell.angle_beta   90.00
_cell.angle_gamma   90.00
#
_symmetry.space_group_name_H-M   'P 1'
#
loop_
_entity.id
_entity.type
_entity.pdbx_description
1 polymer ?
#
loop_
_entity_poly.entity_id
_entity_poly.type
_entity_poly.pdbx_seq_one_letter_code
_entity_poly.pdbx_strand_id
1 'polypeptide(L)'
;MENMENNPKNWFVRILIILFCLGIASMIFFNFFCVEPYGEFKNGIFFLLSILLILVLAESFDNFSIGKIVSIKREIKNKEKENKKLEQRNTELISHIISITNTQTQKQQSTNIFGDYYSDKPNVLQPVNNDTVQELIDRIGNSVVIADIENNIKKELVEKGFDITGETTKVLLRHLAGSQLLLTFEKINIAIFGSQIRLLRLLNSSDGISEEDVSQYYSKVRLQFSEILNSWELGDYLSFLYSSMLIIKQDNNIYITNLGVEYLVWITKNRIKEDKPL
;
A
#
# COMPACT_ATOMS: atom_id res chain seq x y z
N MET A 1 -16.32 2.09 -26.04
CA MET A 1 -16.80 1.62 -27.36
C MET A 1 -15.97 0.39 -27.70
N GLU A 2 -16.46 -0.78 -27.30
CA GLU A 2 -15.72 -2.05 -27.42
C GLU A 2 -16.30 -2.83 -28.60
N ASN A 3 -15.44 -3.13 -29.58
CA ASN A 3 -15.80 -3.77 -30.84
C ASN A 3 -16.32 -5.20 -30.58
N MET A 4 -17.57 -5.44 -30.96
CA MET A 4 -18.16 -6.78 -31.00
C MET A 4 -17.52 -7.61 -32.11
N GLU A 5 -16.64 -8.53 -31.73
CA GLU A 5 -16.08 -9.55 -32.61
C GLU A 5 -17.16 -10.63 -32.86
N ASN A 6 -17.89 -10.47 -33.97
CA ASN A 6 -18.90 -11.42 -34.43
C ASN A 6 -18.23 -12.74 -34.84
N ASN A 7 -18.28 -13.74 -33.96
CA ASN A 7 -17.93 -15.12 -34.30
C ASN A 7 -18.94 -15.64 -35.35
N PRO A 8 -18.53 -15.98 -36.58
CA PRO A 8 -19.47 -16.43 -37.60
C PRO A 8 -20.03 -17.79 -37.16
N LYS A 9 -21.29 -17.80 -36.73
CA LYS A 9 -22.06 -19.04 -36.58
C LYS A 9 -21.98 -19.78 -37.92
N ASN A 10 -21.38 -20.96 -37.94
CA ASN A 10 -21.28 -21.81 -39.14
C ASN A 10 -22.66 -22.38 -39.51
N TRP A 11 -23.54 -21.50 -39.99
CA TRP A 11 -24.92 -21.78 -40.39
C TRP A 11 -24.96 -22.79 -41.54
N PHE A 12 -23.92 -22.82 -42.36
CA PHE A 12 -23.75 -23.79 -43.45
C PHE A 12 -23.74 -25.25 -42.97
N VAL A 13 -22.91 -25.58 -41.97
CA VAL A 13 -22.80 -26.95 -41.45
C VAL A 13 -24.11 -27.36 -40.77
N ARG A 14 -24.72 -26.44 -40.02
CA ARG A 14 -26.01 -26.68 -39.35
C ARG A 14 -27.15 -26.92 -40.34
N ILE A 15 -27.21 -26.17 -41.45
CA ILE A 15 -28.18 -26.41 -42.51
C ILE A 15 -27.94 -27.75 -43.18
N LEU A 16 -26.69 -28.09 -43.47
CA LEU A 16 -26.34 -29.34 -44.14
C LEU A 16 -26.80 -30.55 -43.29
N ILE A 17 -26.61 -30.48 -41.97
CA ILE A 17 -27.05 -31.51 -41.03
C ILE A 17 -28.58 -31.55 -40.92
N ILE A 18 -29.27 -30.41 -40.80
CA ILE A 18 -30.74 -30.36 -40.77
C ILE A 18 -31.33 -30.97 -42.05
N LEU A 19 -30.77 -30.64 -43.21
CA LEU A 19 -31.19 -31.16 -44.50
C LEU A 19 -30.95 -32.68 -44.59
N PHE A 20 -29.82 -33.16 -44.07
CA PHE A 20 -29.52 -34.59 -44.01
C PHE A 20 -30.47 -35.36 -43.08
N CYS A 21 -30.78 -34.82 -41.89
CA CYS A 21 -31.77 -35.38 -40.97
C CYS A 21 -33.18 -35.41 -41.59
N LEU A 22 -33.58 -34.35 -42.32
CA LEU A 22 -34.83 -34.31 -43.08
C LEU A 22 -34.85 -35.39 -44.17
N GLY A 23 -33.74 -35.61 -44.86
CA GLY A 23 -33.60 -36.67 -45.86
C GLY A 23 -33.77 -38.07 -45.27
N ILE A 24 -33.13 -38.35 -44.13
CA ILE A 24 -33.26 -39.62 -43.40
C ILE A 24 -34.71 -39.83 -42.93
N ALA A 25 -35.33 -38.82 -42.33
CA ALA A 25 -36.72 -38.89 -41.88
C ALA A 25 -37.70 -39.12 -43.05
N SER A 26 -37.48 -38.43 -44.18
CA SER A 26 -38.26 -38.63 -45.41
C SER A 26 -38.09 -40.04 -45.98
N MET A 27 -36.88 -40.59 -45.95
CA MET A 27 -36.60 -41.96 -46.39
C MET A 27 -37.29 -43.01 -45.51
N ILE A 28 -37.31 -42.81 -44.18
CA ILE A 28 -38.07 -43.65 -43.25
C ILE A 28 -39.57 -43.55 -43.55
N PHE A 29 -40.09 -42.33 -43.73
CA PHE A 29 -41.49 -42.08 -44.04
C PHE A 29 -41.94 -42.75 -45.34
N PHE A 30 -41.16 -42.61 -46.41
CA PHE A 30 -41.44 -43.21 -47.71
C PHE A 30 -41.40 -44.75 -47.65
N ASN A 31 -40.42 -45.33 -46.94
CA ASN A 31 -40.33 -46.77 -46.75
C ASN A 31 -41.52 -47.33 -45.94
N PHE A 32 -41.99 -46.58 -44.94
CA PHE A 32 -43.09 -47.02 -44.07
C PHE A 32 -44.48 -46.91 -44.75
N PHE A 33 -44.71 -45.87 -45.56
CA PHE A 33 -46.03 -45.59 -46.16
C PHE A 33 -46.21 -46.02 -47.62
N CYS A 34 -45.14 -46.14 -48.42
CA CYS A 34 -45.26 -46.36 -49.87
C CYS A 34 -44.78 -47.74 -50.35
N VAL A 35 -44.24 -48.59 -49.49
CA VAL A 35 -43.66 -49.90 -49.88
C VAL A 35 -44.39 -51.04 -49.15
N GLU A 36 -44.92 -52.01 -49.90
CA GLU A 36 -45.50 -53.23 -49.34
C GLU A 36 -44.41 -54.18 -48.81
N PRO A 37 -44.61 -54.87 -47.67
CA PRO A 37 -45.77 -54.81 -46.78
C PRO A 37 -45.76 -53.54 -45.91
N TYR A 38 -46.91 -52.88 -45.85
CA TYR A 38 -47.09 -51.64 -45.10
C TYR A 38 -46.84 -51.87 -43.60
N GLY A 39 -45.94 -51.08 -43.01
CA GLY A 39 -45.75 -51.03 -41.56
C GLY A 39 -44.88 -52.13 -40.93
N GLU A 40 -44.16 -52.95 -41.68
CA GLU A 40 -43.18 -53.87 -41.08
C GLU A 40 -41.91 -53.13 -40.63
N PHE A 41 -41.61 -53.20 -39.32
CA PHE A 41 -40.35 -52.72 -38.77
C PHE A 41 -39.18 -53.60 -39.22
N LYS A 42 -38.67 -53.36 -40.43
CA LYS A 42 -37.45 -54.00 -40.91
C LYS A 42 -36.25 -53.51 -40.08
N ASN A 43 -35.29 -54.40 -39.80
CA ASN A 43 -34.07 -54.09 -39.05
C ASN A 43 -33.32 -52.84 -39.55
N GLY A 44 -33.43 -52.51 -40.85
CA GLY A 44 -32.84 -51.30 -41.44
C GLY A 44 -33.39 -49.98 -40.85
N ILE A 45 -34.66 -49.94 -40.44
CA ILE A 45 -35.27 -48.73 -39.84
C ILE A 45 -34.69 -48.50 -38.44
N PHE A 46 -34.48 -49.55 -37.65
CA PHE A 46 -33.87 -49.46 -36.32
C PHE A 46 -32.42 -48.95 -36.38
N PHE A 47 -31.66 -49.40 -37.39
CA PHE A 47 -30.31 -48.92 -37.63
C PHE A 47 -30.29 -47.42 -37.99
N LEU A 48 -31.21 -46.98 -38.87
CA LEU A 48 -31.35 -45.57 -39.23
C LEU A 48 -31.70 -44.69 -38.02
N LEU A 49 -32.61 -45.14 -37.16
CA LEU A 49 -33.06 -44.41 -35.98
C LEU A 49 -31.97 -44.30 -34.90
N SER A 50 -31.14 -45.35 -34.78
CA SER A 50 -29.94 -45.36 -33.91
C SER A 50 -28.88 -44.37 -34.41
N ILE A 51 -28.65 -44.29 -35.72
CA ILE A 51 -27.75 -43.30 -36.32
C ILE A 51 -28.26 -41.88 -36.06
N LEU A 52 -29.57 -41.63 -36.24
CA LEU A 52 -30.18 -40.33 -35.97
C LEU A 52 -29.97 -39.90 -34.51
N LEU A 53 -30.18 -40.82 -33.57
CA LEU A 53 -29.98 -40.57 -32.14
C LEU A 53 -28.52 -40.20 -31.83
N ILE A 54 -27.56 -40.95 -32.36
CA ILE A 54 -26.12 -40.68 -32.19
C ILE A 54 -25.76 -39.29 -32.78
N LEU A 55 -26.34 -38.92 -33.90
CA LEU A 55 -26.09 -37.63 -34.57
C LEU A 55 -26.63 -36.45 -33.76
N VAL A 56 -27.83 -36.59 -33.18
CA VAL A 56 -28.42 -35.59 -32.28
C VAL A 56 -27.60 -35.45 -30.99
N LEU A 57 -27.12 -36.56 -30.43
CA LEU A 57 -26.23 -36.57 -29.28
C LEU A 57 -24.90 -35.87 -29.60
N ALA A 58 -24.31 -36.13 -30.77
CA ALA A 58 -23.06 -35.49 -31.20
C ALA A 58 -23.18 -33.95 -31.28
N GLU A 59 -24.27 -33.41 -31.83
CA GLU A 59 -24.52 -31.96 -31.85
C GLU A 59 -24.68 -31.39 -30.44
N SER A 60 -25.32 -32.13 -29.53
CA SER A 60 -25.52 -31.68 -28.14
C SER A 60 -24.19 -31.59 -27.36
N PHE A 61 -23.22 -32.44 -27.68
CA PHE A 61 -21.89 -32.44 -27.07
C PHE A 61 -20.98 -31.33 -27.62
N ASP A 62 -21.03 -31.04 -28.93
CA ASP A 62 -20.25 -29.94 -29.53
C ASP A 62 -20.73 -28.54 -29.06
N ASN A 63 -21.97 -28.46 -28.55
CA ASN A 63 -22.50 -27.23 -27.96
C ASN A 63 -21.91 -26.94 -26.55
N PHE A 64 -21.12 -27.86 -25.98
CA PHE A 64 -20.27 -27.61 -24.81
C PHE A 64 -18.99 -26.86 -25.27
N SER A 65 -19.25 -25.66 -25.77
CA SER A 65 -18.35 -24.77 -26.51
C SER A 65 -16.89 -24.73 -26.03
N ILE A 66 -16.01 -25.38 -26.78
CA ILE A 66 -14.53 -25.23 -26.75
C ILE A 66 -14.11 -23.75 -26.71
N GLY A 67 -14.88 -22.87 -27.34
CA GLY A 67 -14.67 -21.41 -27.32
C GLY A 67 -14.72 -20.78 -25.92
N LYS A 68 -15.57 -21.27 -24.99
CA LYS A 68 -15.60 -20.78 -23.60
C LYS A 68 -14.33 -21.15 -22.84
N ILE A 69 -13.78 -22.33 -23.10
CA ILE A 69 -12.52 -22.78 -22.47
C ILE A 69 -11.35 -21.91 -22.97
N VAL A 70 -11.32 -21.61 -24.27
CA VAL A 70 -10.29 -20.74 -24.87
C VAL A 70 -10.41 -19.29 -24.36
N SER A 71 -11.63 -18.75 -24.23
CA SER A 71 -11.84 -17.39 -23.73
C SER A 71 -11.44 -17.27 -22.25
N ILE A 72 -11.83 -18.23 -21.41
CA ILE A 72 -11.43 -18.29 -19.99
C ILE A 72 -9.91 -18.40 -19.88
N LYS A 73 -9.26 -19.24 -20.69
CA LYS A 73 -7.79 -19.37 -20.71
C LYS A 73 -7.10 -18.05 -21.09
N ARG A 74 -7.67 -17.30 -22.02
CA ARG A 74 -7.17 -15.97 -22.42
C ARG A 74 -7.36 -14.94 -21.30
N GLU A 75 -8.51 -14.95 -20.63
CA GLU A 75 -8.80 -14.05 -19.51
C GLU A 75 -7.87 -14.32 -18.31
N ILE A 76 -7.67 -15.59 -17.95
CA ILE A 76 -6.73 -15.99 -16.88
C ILE A 76 -5.31 -15.53 -17.22
N LYS A 77 -4.85 -15.74 -18.46
CA LYS A 77 -3.51 -15.30 -18.90
C LYS A 77 -3.35 -13.77 -18.83
N ASN A 78 -4.39 -13.02 -19.18
CA ASN A 78 -4.38 -11.56 -19.08
C ASN A 78 -4.32 -11.10 -17.61
N LYS A 79 -5.15 -11.68 -16.73
CA LYS A 79 -5.12 -11.38 -15.29
C LYS A 79 -3.79 -11.75 -14.65
N GLU A 80 -3.19 -12.88 -15.01
CA GLU A 80 -1.86 -13.26 -14.52
C GLU A 80 -0.79 -12.24 -14.95
N LYS A 81 -0.86 -11.74 -16.19
CA LYS A 81 0.05 -10.71 -16.70
C LYS A 81 -0.11 -9.37 -15.97
N GLU A 82 -1.35 -8.96 -15.69
CA GLU A 82 -1.61 -7.76 -14.89
C GLU A 82 -1.09 -7.91 -13.47
N ASN A 83 -1.32 -9.07 -12.84
CA ASN A 83 -0.84 -9.32 -11.48
C ASN A 83 0.69 -9.27 -11.40
N LYS A 84 1.40 -9.92 -12.34
CA LYS A 84 2.88 -9.80 -12.44
C LYS A 84 3.36 -8.37 -12.63
N LYS A 85 2.63 -7.56 -13.42
CA LYS A 85 2.96 -6.14 -13.63
C LYS A 85 2.76 -5.33 -12.34
N LEU A 86 1.73 -5.64 -11.55
CA LEU A 86 1.49 -5.02 -10.25
C LEU A 86 2.59 -5.40 -9.26
N GLU A 87 2.97 -6.68 -9.17
CA GLU A 87 4.10 -7.15 -8.33
C GLU A 87 5.42 -6.47 -8.71
N GLN A 88 5.69 -6.32 -10.01
CA GLN A 88 6.88 -5.62 -10.47
C GLN A 88 6.87 -4.14 -10.07
N ARG A 89 5.78 -3.40 -10.33
CA ARG A 89 5.65 -1.99 -9.92
C ARG A 89 5.77 -1.80 -8.42
N ASN A 90 5.21 -2.73 -7.66
CA ASN A 90 5.32 -2.77 -6.21
C ASN A 90 6.79 -2.88 -5.76
N THR A 91 7.53 -3.81 -6.37
CA THR A 91 8.97 -3.99 -6.12
C THR A 91 9.78 -2.75 -6.51
N GLU A 92 9.46 -2.13 -7.64
CA GLU A 92 10.08 -0.87 -8.09
C GLU A 92 9.82 0.30 -7.13
N LEU A 93 8.58 0.43 -6.62
CA LEU A 93 8.26 1.46 -5.63
C LEU A 93 9.05 1.26 -4.34
N ILE A 94 9.17 0.02 -3.85
CA ILE A 94 9.96 -0.29 -2.66
C ILE A 94 11.44 0.06 -2.89
N SER A 95 12.00 -0.26 -4.05
CA SER A 95 13.40 0.09 -4.35
C SER A 95 13.62 1.62 -4.41
N HIS A 96 12.65 2.37 -4.95
CA HIS A 96 12.69 3.84 -4.93
C HIS A 96 12.61 4.41 -3.51
N ILE A 97 11.79 3.83 -2.64
CA ILE A 97 11.71 4.24 -1.23
C ILE A 97 13.04 3.97 -0.52
N ILE A 98 13.64 2.79 -0.72
CA ILE A 98 14.94 2.43 -0.16
C ILE A 98 16.01 3.42 -0.64
N SER A 99 16.02 3.75 -1.94
CA SER A 99 17.01 4.68 -2.48
C SER A 99 16.84 6.10 -1.94
N ILE A 100 15.60 6.61 -1.81
CA ILE A 100 15.33 7.92 -1.19
C ILE A 100 15.76 7.91 0.28
N THR A 101 15.44 6.85 1.02
CA THR A 101 15.79 6.70 2.44
C THR A 101 17.31 6.67 2.63
N ASN A 102 18.02 5.90 1.79
CA ASN A 102 19.47 5.85 1.79
C ASN A 102 20.09 7.21 1.41
N THR A 103 19.51 7.91 0.42
CA THR A 103 19.99 9.23 -0.01
C THR A 103 19.79 10.29 1.08
N GLN A 104 18.66 10.25 1.79
CA GLN A 104 18.39 11.14 2.92
C GLN A 104 19.33 10.86 4.10
N THR A 105 19.64 9.59 4.35
CA THR A 105 20.65 9.16 5.33
C THR A 105 22.05 9.66 4.93
N GLN A 106 22.41 9.58 3.64
CA GLN A 106 23.72 10.02 3.14
C GLN A 106 23.89 11.55 3.13
N LYS A 107 22.84 12.34 2.89
CA LYS A 107 22.93 13.81 2.86
C LYS A 107 23.26 14.42 4.23
N GLN A 108 23.10 13.64 5.31
CA GLN A 108 23.50 14.01 6.68
C GLN A 108 24.88 13.45 7.09
N GLN A 109 25.59 12.73 6.22
CA GLN A 109 26.85 12.03 6.53
C GLN A 109 28.14 12.72 6.04
N SER A 110 28.12 13.99 5.62
CA SER A 110 29.37 14.72 5.37
C SER A 110 30.03 15.23 6.66
N THR A 111 30.36 14.31 7.59
CA THR A 111 31.55 14.29 8.46
C THR A 111 31.46 13.14 9.47
N ASN A 112 32.09 12.02 9.11
CA ASN A 112 32.70 10.97 9.94
C ASN A 112 32.07 10.65 11.33
N ILE A 113 31.39 9.50 11.42
CA ILE A 113 31.78 8.29 12.22
C ILE A 113 30.53 7.45 12.59
N PHE A 114 30.54 6.23 12.02
CA PHE A 114 30.00 4.92 12.44
C PHE A 114 28.51 4.56 12.40
N GLY A 115 28.27 3.41 11.76
CA GLY A 115 27.06 2.60 11.72
C GLY A 115 27.16 1.59 10.57
N ASP A 116 27.84 0.47 10.82
CA ASP A 116 28.09 -0.66 9.89
C ASP A 116 26.93 -0.98 8.93
N TYR A 117 27.11 -0.73 7.63
CA TYR A 117 26.29 -1.34 6.58
C TYR A 117 27.13 -1.60 5.32
N TYR A 118 28.01 -2.60 5.40
CA TYR A 118 28.37 -3.41 4.25
C TYR A 118 27.96 -4.85 4.54
N SER A 119 26.79 -5.26 4.03
CA SER A 119 26.65 -6.63 3.54
C SER A 119 26.76 -6.57 2.04
N ASP A 120 27.96 -6.88 1.59
CA ASP A 120 28.40 -6.93 0.20
C ASP A 120 27.77 -8.17 -0.47
N LYS A 121 26.48 -8.09 -0.82
CA LYS A 121 25.83 -9.00 -1.77
C LYS A 121 24.73 -8.23 -2.52
N PRO A 122 24.77 -8.16 -3.86
CA PRO A 122 23.62 -7.73 -4.63
C PRO A 122 22.56 -8.81 -4.50
N ASN A 123 21.65 -8.67 -3.52
CA ASN A 123 20.51 -9.57 -3.44
C ASN A 123 19.62 -9.31 -4.66
N VAL A 124 19.57 -10.31 -5.53
CA VAL A 124 18.49 -10.48 -6.51
C VAL A 124 17.18 -10.20 -5.79
N LEU A 125 16.45 -9.18 -6.24
CA LEU A 125 15.18 -8.73 -5.63
C LEU A 125 14.23 -9.93 -5.57
N GLN A 126 14.05 -10.49 -4.37
CA GLN A 126 13.04 -11.49 -4.08
C GLN A 126 11.68 -10.79 -3.89
N PRO A 127 10.57 -11.47 -4.18
CA PRO A 127 9.24 -10.94 -3.91
C PRO A 127 9.13 -10.45 -2.46
N VAL A 128 8.41 -9.34 -2.26
CA VAL A 128 8.12 -8.74 -0.96
C VAL A 128 7.61 -9.82 -0.01
N ASN A 129 8.45 -10.23 0.93
CA ASN A 129 8.10 -11.18 1.98
C ASN A 129 8.00 -10.41 3.32
N ASN A 130 7.36 -11.01 4.33
CA ASN A 130 7.16 -10.35 5.63
C ASN A 130 8.48 -9.92 6.29
N ASP A 131 9.57 -10.66 6.07
CA ASP A 131 10.88 -10.36 6.66
C ASP A 131 11.50 -9.07 6.07
N THR A 132 11.41 -8.89 4.75
CA THR A 132 11.87 -7.65 4.08
C THR A 132 11.02 -6.43 4.47
N VAL A 133 9.71 -6.61 4.66
CA VAL A 133 8.81 -5.54 5.12
C VAL A 133 9.21 -5.09 6.52
N GLN A 134 9.45 -6.05 7.43
CA GLN A 134 9.83 -5.73 8.80
C GLN A 134 11.20 -5.04 8.87
N GLU A 135 12.17 -5.49 8.08
CA GLU A 135 13.49 -4.85 8.00
C GLU A 135 13.39 -3.38 7.57
N LEU A 136 12.53 -3.06 6.60
CA LEU A 136 12.32 -1.68 6.15
C LEU A 136 11.64 -0.82 7.21
N ILE A 137 10.70 -1.39 7.97
CA ILE A 137 10.05 -0.70 9.10
C ILE A 137 11.06 -0.42 10.22
N ASP A 138 11.89 -1.41 10.56
CA ASP A 138 12.86 -1.30 11.65
C ASP A 138 13.96 -0.27 11.36
N ARG A 139 14.32 -0.06 10.09
CA ARG A 139 15.30 0.97 9.67
C ARG A 139 14.86 2.39 10.00
N ILE A 140 13.56 2.66 10.02
CA ILE A 140 12.99 3.98 10.39
C ILE A 140 12.98 4.14 11.91
N GLY A 141 12.92 3.03 12.64
CA GLY A 141 12.83 2.96 14.09
C GLY A 141 11.39 2.81 14.58
N ASN A 142 11.26 2.24 15.78
CA ASN A 142 9.97 2.04 16.45
C ASN A 142 9.78 3.14 17.49
N SER A 143 8.99 4.16 17.13
CA SER A 143 8.62 5.25 18.04
C SER A 143 7.10 5.41 18.10
N VAL A 144 6.61 5.86 19.25
CA VAL A 144 5.18 6.12 19.47
C VAL A 144 4.73 7.26 18.56
N VAL A 145 5.55 8.30 18.38
CA VAL A 145 5.24 9.44 17.52
C VAL A 145 5.11 9.02 16.05
N ILE A 146 5.97 8.12 15.57
CA ILE A 146 5.85 7.60 14.20
C ILE A 146 4.57 6.79 14.04
N ALA A 147 4.21 5.96 15.03
CA ALA A 147 2.96 5.19 15.01
C ALA A 147 1.72 6.11 15.00
N ASP A 148 1.75 7.21 15.73
CA ASP A 148 0.66 8.20 15.75
C ASP A 148 0.50 8.88 14.38
N ILE A 149 1.61 9.31 13.77
CA ILE A 149 1.61 9.88 12.42
C ILE A 149 1.09 8.84 11.41
N GLU A 150 1.55 7.59 11.51
CA GLU A 150 1.11 6.48 10.67
C GLU A 150 -0.41 6.28 10.76
N ASN A 151 -0.96 6.27 11.98
CA ASN A 151 -2.40 6.12 12.21
C ASN A 151 -3.21 7.30 11.67
N ASN A 152 -2.72 8.52 11.80
CA ASN A 152 -3.36 9.70 11.24
C ASN A 152 -3.43 9.62 9.70
N ILE A 153 -2.33 9.20 9.05
CA ILE A 153 -2.31 9.03 7.60
C ILE A 153 -3.23 7.86 7.18
N LYS A 154 -3.26 6.73 7.91
CA LYS A 154 -4.24 5.64 7.64
C LYS A 154 -5.66 6.16 7.66
N LYS A 155 -6.01 6.92 8.69
CA LYS A 155 -7.35 7.48 8.85
C LYS A 155 -7.73 8.35 7.66
N GLU A 156 -6.84 9.27 7.24
CA GLU A 156 -7.06 10.12 6.07
C GLU A 156 -7.23 9.30 4.77
N LEU A 157 -6.42 8.26 4.57
CA LEU A 157 -6.49 7.41 3.39
C LEU A 157 -7.80 6.61 3.32
N VAL A 158 -8.25 6.08 4.46
CA VAL A 158 -9.55 5.37 4.55
C VAL A 158 -10.71 6.32 4.32
N GLU A 159 -10.68 7.53 4.90
CA GLU A 159 -11.70 8.57 4.67
C GLU A 159 -11.78 8.97 3.19
N LYS A 160 -10.67 8.91 2.45
CA LYS A 160 -10.61 9.16 1.01
C LYS A 160 -10.90 7.93 0.15
N GLY A 161 -11.16 6.77 0.74
CA GLY A 161 -11.54 5.53 0.04
C GLY A 161 -10.37 4.73 -0.56
N PHE A 162 -9.13 4.94 -0.08
CA PHE A 162 -7.97 4.17 -0.55
C PHE A 162 -7.83 2.82 0.19
N ASP A 163 -7.38 1.79 -0.54
CA ASP A 163 -7.02 0.49 0.04
C ASP A 163 -5.63 0.54 0.69
N ILE A 164 -5.58 0.20 1.98
CA ILE A 164 -4.36 0.23 2.81
C ILE A 164 -3.86 -1.15 3.24
N THR A 165 -4.43 -2.24 2.68
CA THR A 165 -4.14 -3.61 3.13
C THR A 165 -2.84 -4.19 2.58
N GLY A 166 -2.32 -3.67 1.47
CA GLY A 166 -1.10 -4.17 0.82
C GLY A 166 0.19 -3.89 1.60
N GLU A 167 1.14 -4.83 1.56
CA GLU A 167 2.46 -4.69 2.22
C GLU A 167 3.24 -3.45 1.76
N THR A 168 3.16 -3.09 0.48
CA THR A 168 3.73 -1.84 -0.06
C THR A 168 3.16 -0.62 0.61
N THR A 169 1.85 -0.63 0.83
CA THR A 169 1.16 0.51 1.43
C THR A 169 1.61 0.68 2.86
N LYS A 170 1.81 -0.42 3.61
CA LYS A 170 2.40 -0.36 4.96
C LYS A 170 3.81 0.24 4.96
N VAL A 171 4.69 -0.22 4.05
CA VAL A 171 6.05 0.31 3.92
C VAL A 171 6.02 1.79 3.54
N LEU A 172 5.28 2.17 2.49
CA LEU A 172 5.13 3.56 2.04
C LEU A 172 4.63 4.47 3.15
N LEU A 173 3.64 4.00 3.90
CA LEU A 173 3.05 4.73 5.00
C LEU A 173 4.05 4.96 6.12
N ARG A 174 4.83 3.93 6.48
CA ARG A 174 5.88 4.04 7.49
C ARG A 174 6.96 5.03 7.06
N HIS A 175 7.41 4.96 5.81
CA HIS A 175 8.39 5.89 5.26
C HIS A 175 7.85 7.32 5.23
N LEU A 176 6.60 7.52 4.80
CA LEU A 176 5.96 8.84 4.82
C LEU A 176 5.88 9.40 6.24
N ALA A 177 5.48 8.59 7.21
CA ALA A 177 5.44 8.99 8.62
C ALA A 177 6.83 9.39 9.15
N GLY A 178 7.86 8.58 8.86
CA GLY A 178 9.24 8.89 9.21
C GLY A 178 9.76 10.19 8.56
N SER A 179 9.47 10.40 7.28
CA SER A 179 9.84 11.64 6.58
C SER A 179 9.13 12.87 7.14
N GLN A 180 7.84 12.77 7.47
CA GLN A 180 7.08 13.86 8.10
C GLN A 180 7.62 14.19 9.49
N LEU A 181 8.01 13.18 10.28
CA LEU A 181 8.62 13.37 11.59
C LEU A 181 9.97 14.10 11.47
N LEU A 182 10.84 13.65 10.56
CA LEU A 182 12.12 14.29 10.32
C LEU A 182 11.97 15.76 9.89
N LEU A 183 11.06 16.05 8.96
CA LEU A 183 10.75 17.43 8.55
C LEU A 183 10.23 18.27 9.72
N THR A 184 9.43 17.67 10.60
CA THR A 184 8.95 18.33 11.82
C THR A 184 10.11 18.69 12.74
N PHE A 185 11.06 17.77 12.97
CA PHE A 185 12.25 18.06 13.77
C PHE A 185 13.13 19.14 13.15
N GLU A 186 13.33 19.14 11.84
CA GLU A 186 14.09 20.20 11.17
C GLU A 186 13.43 21.58 11.34
N LYS A 187 12.09 21.67 11.16
CA LYS A 187 11.34 22.91 11.39
C LYS A 187 11.44 23.39 12.83
N ILE A 188 11.27 22.48 13.79
CA ILE A 188 11.42 22.77 15.20
C ILE A 188 12.84 23.28 15.47
N ASN A 189 13.84 22.60 14.91
CA ASN A 189 15.23 22.96 15.10
C ASN A 189 15.57 24.33 14.48
N ILE A 190 14.90 24.77 13.44
CA ILE A 190 15.15 26.11 12.88
C ILE A 190 14.61 27.21 13.82
N ALA A 191 13.48 26.98 14.48
CA ALA A 191 12.77 27.99 15.25
C ALA A 191 13.07 27.97 16.76
N ILE A 192 13.46 26.82 17.32
CA ILE A 192 13.63 26.67 18.77
C ILE A 192 14.88 27.37 19.29
N PHE A 193 14.70 28.01 20.44
CA PHE A 193 15.72 28.71 21.20
C PHE A 193 16.62 27.76 22.00
N GLY A 194 17.91 28.07 22.13
CA GLY A 194 18.85 27.27 22.94
C GLY A 194 18.46 27.21 24.42
N SER A 195 17.90 28.30 24.94
CA SER A 195 17.28 28.34 26.27
C SER A 195 16.06 27.42 26.39
N GLN A 196 15.25 27.27 25.34
CA GLN A 196 14.10 26.38 25.33
C GLN A 196 14.53 24.90 25.26
N ILE A 197 15.59 24.57 24.50
CA ILE A 197 16.16 23.21 24.48
C ILE A 197 16.60 22.79 25.89
N ARG A 198 17.25 23.70 26.64
CA ARG A 198 17.63 23.46 28.04
C ARG A 198 16.42 23.25 28.95
N LEU A 199 15.33 23.99 28.74
CA LEU A 199 14.07 23.75 29.45
C LEU A 199 13.50 22.36 29.14
N LEU A 200 13.49 21.94 27.87
CA LEU A 200 13.06 20.59 27.49
C LEU A 200 13.90 19.51 28.19
N ARG A 201 15.21 19.68 28.29
CA ARG A 201 16.08 18.74 29.02
C ARG A 201 15.73 18.68 30.51
N LEU A 202 15.42 19.83 31.12
CA LEU A 202 15.01 19.90 32.52
C LEU A 202 13.67 19.16 32.72
N LEU A 203 12.70 19.41 31.85
CA LEU A 203 11.40 18.72 31.83
C LEU A 203 11.55 17.21 31.61
N ASN A 204 12.51 16.77 30.78
CA ASN A 204 12.79 15.36 30.55
C ASN A 204 13.51 14.68 31.73
N SER A 205 14.09 15.46 32.65
CA SER A 205 14.80 14.94 33.83
C SER A 205 13.88 14.81 35.06
N SER A 206 12.62 15.22 34.94
CA SER A 206 11.63 15.27 36.02
C SER A 206 10.28 14.76 35.55
N ASP A 207 9.45 14.28 36.47
CA ASP A 207 8.07 13.85 36.15
C ASP A 207 7.11 15.05 36.18
N GLY A 208 7.39 16.01 35.29
CA GLY A 208 6.73 17.31 35.26
C GLY A 208 7.35 18.33 36.21
N ILE A 209 7.25 19.60 35.84
CA ILE A 209 7.76 20.74 36.60
C ILE A 209 6.62 21.71 36.86
N SER A 210 6.56 22.26 38.07
CA SER A 210 5.54 23.24 38.41
C SER A 210 5.66 24.50 37.53
N GLU A 211 4.53 25.14 37.23
CA GLU A 211 4.54 26.38 36.46
C GLU A 211 5.35 27.50 37.16
N GLU A 212 5.39 27.48 38.50
CA GLU A 212 6.21 28.41 39.29
C GLU A 212 7.71 28.19 39.05
N ASP A 213 8.18 26.95 39.07
CA ASP A 213 9.59 26.62 38.81
C ASP A 213 9.98 26.95 37.36
N VAL A 214 9.08 26.73 36.40
CA VAL A 214 9.28 27.14 35.00
C VAL A 214 9.34 28.67 34.89
N SER A 215 8.51 29.39 35.66
CA SER A 215 8.55 30.85 35.73
C SER A 215 9.87 31.37 36.33
N GLN A 216 10.40 30.70 37.36
CA GLN A 216 11.71 31.01 37.92
C GLN A 216 12.84 30.73 36.93
N TYR A 217 12.76 29.63 36.17
CA TYR A 217 13.70 29.34 35.09
C TYR A 217 13.67 30.46 34.03
N TYR A 218 12.48 30.83 33.55
CA TYR A 218 12.31 31.89 32.57
C TYR A 218 12.83 33.24 33.07
N SER A 219 12.61 33.57 34.34
CA SER A 219 13.11 34.82 34.93
C SER A 219 14.62 34.93 34.84
N LYS A 220 15.36 33.83 35.05
CA LYS A 220 16.82 33.77 34.87
C LYS A 220 17.23 33.96 33.41
N VAL A 221 16.53 33.30 32.49
CA VAL A 221 16.77 33.43 31.03
C VAL A 221 16.51 34.87 30.58
N ARG A 222 15.39 35.47 30.99
CA ARG A 222 15.01 36.85 30.66
C ARG A 222 16.05 37.86 31.15
N LEU A 223 16.60 37.68 32.35
CA LEU A 223 17.67 38.53 32.87
C LEU A 223 18.98 38.40 32.08
N GLN A 224 19.34 37.19 31.67
CA GLN A 224 20.53 36.94 30.86
C GLN A 224 20.44 37.55 29.45
N PHE A 225 19.22 37.73 28.96
CA PHE A 225 18.91 38.04 27.57
C PHE A 225 17.92 39.20 27.44
N SER A 226 18.09 40.21 28.30
CA SER A 226 17.13 41.31 28.46
C SER A 226 16.94 42.13 27.19
N GLU A 227 17.93 42.22 26.32
CA GLU A 227 17.84 42.97 25.06
C GLU A 227 16.75 42.42 24.11
N ILE A 228 16.48 41.12 24.17
CA ILE A 228 15.54 40.43 23.26
C ILE A 228 14.24 40.07 23.98
N LEU A 229 14.32 39.63 25.24
CA LEU A 229 13.17 39.10 25.99
C LEU A 229 12.51 40.11 26.94
N ASN A 230 12.96 41.38 27.00
CA ASN A 230 12.38 42.34 27.95
C ASN A 230 10.89 42.58 27.76
N SER A 231 10.39 42.51 26.52
CA SER A 231 8.97 42.67 26.22
C SER A 231 8.16 41.36 26.28
N TRP A 232 8.81 40.21 26.48
CA TRP A 232 8.16 38.90 26.44
C TRP A 232 7.73 38.47 27.85
N GLU A 233 6.51 37.94 27.94
CA GLU A 233 6.03 37.24 29.12
C GLU A 233 6.35 35.73 29.05
N LEU A 234 6.13 35.00 30.15
CA LEU A 234 6.34 33.55 30.18
C LEU A 234 5.51 32.85 29.10
N GLY A 235 4.28 33.32 28.86
CA GLY A 235 3.40 32.79 27.82
C GLY A 235 4.01 32.92 26.43
N ASP A 236 4.58 34.07 26.09
CA ASP A 236 5.25 34.30 24.80
C ASP A 236 6.44 33.36 24.62
N TYR A 237 7.24 33.22 25.67
CA TYR A 237 8.39 32.33 25.69
C TYR A 237 8.01 30.85 25.50
N LEU A 238 6.91 30.40 26.10
CA LEU A 238 6.45 29.00 25.99
C LEU A 238 5.56 28.74 24.77
N SER A 239 5.05 29.80 24.12
CA SER A 239 4.07 29.69 23.02
C SER A 239 4.53 28.75 21.91
N PHE A 240 5.80 28.85 21.51
CA PHE A 240 6.39 27.98 20.49
C PHE A 240 6.44 26.52 20.93
N LEU A 241 6.75 26.24 22.20
CA LEU A 241 6.83 24.88 22.71
C LEU A 241 5.45 24.21 22.80
N TYR A 242 4.43 24.96 23.20
CA TYR A 242 3.04 24.47 23.20
C TYR A 242 2.51 24.27 21.78
N SER A 243 2.67 25.26 20.90
CA SER A 243 2.18 25.18 19.51
C SER A 243 2.89 24.11 18.68
N SER A 244 4.16 23.84 18.97
CA SER A 244 4.92 22.73 18.37
C SER A 244 4.69 21.39 19.08
N MET A 245 3.77 21.32 20.05
CA MET A 245 3.44 20.11 20.83
C MET A 245 4.64 19.47 21.52
N LEU A 246 5.67 20.25 21.89
CA LEU A 246 6.87 19.76 22.58
C LEU A 246 6.64 19.60 24.08
N ILE A 247 5.71 20.40 24.62
CA ILE A 247 5.30 20.37 26.02
C ILE A 247 3.77 20.39 26.13
N ILE A 248 3.27 19.93 27.26
CA ILE A 248 1.85 19.99 27.61
C ILE A 248 1.70 20.44 29.06
N LYS A 249 0.65 21.22 29.33
CA LYS A 249 0.26 21.58 30.70
C LYS A 249 -0.83 20.63 31.18
N GLN A 250 -0.64 20.02 32.33
CA GLN A 250 -1.65 19.23 33.03
C GLN A 250 -1.69 19.69 34.48
N ASP A 251 -2.87 20.07 34.95
CA ASP A 251 -3.07 20.72 36.24
C ASP A 251 -2.17 21.95 36.41
N ASN A 252 -1.24 21.90 37.37
CA ASN A 252 -0.29 22.98 37.67
C ASN A 252 1.15 22.68 37.20
N ASN A 253 1.33 21.59 36.45
CA ASN A 253 2.62 21.09 36.01
C ASN A 253 2.73 21.12 34.48
N ILE A 254 3.96 21.32 34.01
CA ILE A 254 4.35 21.28 32.62
C ILE A 254 5.17 20.00 32.40
N TYR A 255 4.83 19.26 31.37
CA TYR A 255 5.44 17.99 31.00
C TYR A 255 6.02 18.07 29.60
N ILE A 256 7.10 17.34 29.35
CA ILE A 256 7.58 17.09 27.98
C ILE A 256 6.71 16.02 27.31
N THR A 257 6.39 16.21 26.04
CA THR A 257 5.64 15.20 25.27
C THR A 257 6.57 14.15 24.66
N ASN A 258 6.02 13.03 24.18
CA ASN A 258 6.81 12.06 23.41
C ASN A 258 7.53 12.70 22.19
N LEU A 259 6.89 13.66 21.52
CA LEU A 259 7.51 14.43 20.44
C LEU A 259 8.70 15.25 20.94
N GLY A 260 8.58 15.89 22.11
CA GLY A 260 9.68 16.62 22.74
C GLY A 260 10.85 15.72 23.11
N VAL A 261 10.56 14.53 23.68
CA VAL A 261 11.59 13.54 24.02
C VAL A 261 12.31 13.05 22.76
N GLU A 262 11.57 12.69 21.71
CA GLU A 262 12.17 12.22 20.46
C GLU A 262 12.95 13.30 19.73
N TYR A 263 12.50 14.56 19.81
CA TYR A 263 13.28 15.70 19.31
C TYR A 263 14.63 15.82 20.03
N LEU A 264 14.65 15.70 21.37
CA LEU A 264 15.89 15.71 22.15
C LEU A 264 16.82 14.55 21.76
N VAL A 265 16.26 13.35 21.56
CA VAL A 265 17.02 12.19 21.07
C VAL A 265 17.59 12.47 19.68
N TRP A 266 16.80 13.07 18.77
CA TRP A 266 17.22 13.40 17.42
C TRP A 266 18.38 14.40 17.39
N ILE A 267 18.32 15.50 18.15
CA ILE A 267 19.44 16.47 18.20
C ILE A 267 20.71 15.86 18.76
N THR A 268 20.60 14.98 19.77
CA THR A 268 21.75 14.28 20.37
C THR A 268 22.34 13.27 19.40
N LYS A 269 21.52 12.48 18.71
CA LYS A 269 21.98 11.52 17.68
C LYS A 269 22.69 12.21 16.52
N ASN A 270 22.19 13.36 16.09
CA ASN A 270 22.74 14.12 14.96
C ASN A 270 23.87 15.08 15.34
N ARG A 271 24.33 15.09 16.60
CA ARG A 271 25.37 15.99 17.13
C ARG A 271 25.09 17.48 16.80
N ILE A 272 23.81 17.84 16.78
CA ILE A 272 23.40 19.22 16.50
C ILE A 272 23.81 20.06 17.69
N LYS A 273 24.51 21.17 17.42
CA LYS A 273 24.97 22.06 18.49
C LYS A 273 23.76 22.66 19.23
N GLU A 274 23.84 22.58 20.55
CA GLU A 274 22.82 23.09 21.48
C GLU A 274 23.09 24.53 21.88
N ASP A 275 24.29 25.06 21.56
CA ASP A 275 24.70 26.46 21.78
C ASP A 275 24.07 27.42 20.77
N LYS A 276 22.78 27.23 20.51
CA LYS A 276 22.03 28.10 19.63
C LYS A 276 21.98 29.52 20.19
N PRO A 277 21.85 30.53 19.29
CA PRO A 277 21.36 31.83 19.73
C PRO A 277 20.10 31.62 20.56
N LEU A 278 19.91 32.52 21.54
CA LEU A 278 18.87 32.53 22.58
C LEU A 278 17.81 31.46 22.47
#